data_AF-A0A2G5E6R9-F1
#
_entry.id   AF-A0A2G5E6R9-F1
#
_cell.length_a   1.000
_cell.length_b   1.000
_cell.length_c   1.000
_cell.angle_alpha   90.00
_cell.angle_beta   90.00
_cell.angle_gamma   90.00
#
_symmetry.space_group_name_H-M   'P 1'
#
loop_
_entity.id
_entity.type
_entity.pdbx_description
1 polymer ?
#
loop_
_entity_poly.entity_id
_entity_poly.type
_entity_poly.pdbx_seq_one_letter_code
_entity_poly.pdbx_strand_id
1 'polypeptide(L)'
;MPGSAFGPVKLGKTFKETGEGMTVGDTAWNMRGVARSKGSLLRFMKEEIPGVTSPMVYIAMLFSWFAWHVEDHDLHSLNYMHMGASKTWYGVPKDAAFAFQEVVRAHGYGGDFNPLGELCPCCFQISSWG
;
A
#
# COMPACT_ATOMS: atom_id res chain seq x y z
N MET A 1 3.02 -6.57 -19.41
CA MET A 1 3.70 -5.89 -18.29
C MET A 1 3.09 -4.50 -18.13
N PRO A 2 2.27 -4.23 -17.10
CA PRO A 2 1.93 -2.86 -16.76
C PRO A 2 3.07 -2.26 -15.95
N GLY A 3 3.59 -1.12 -16.40
CA GLY A 3 4.81 -0.51 -15.89
C GLY A 3 4.65 0.05 -14.48
N SER A 4 5.63 -0.24 -13.63
CA SER A 4 5.87 0.55 -12.43
C SER A 4 6.58 1.84 -12.81
N ALA A 5 6.17 2.96 -12.21
CA ALA A 5 6.76 4.29 -12.40
C ALA A 5 8.20 4.42 -11.89
N PHE A 6 8.73 3.37 -11.24
CA PHE A 6 10.15 3.25 -10.94
C PHE A 6 10.89 2.50 -12.05
N GLY A 7 12.09 2.95 -12.39
CA GLY A 7 12.98 2.23 -13.29
C GLY A 7 13.35 0.83 -12.74
N PRO A 8 13.67 -0.14 -13.62
CA PRO A 8 14.09 -1.47 -13.18
C PRO A 8 15.37 -1.39 -12.33
N VAL A 9 15.33 -2.06 -11.18
CA VAL A 9 16.52 -2.20 -10.31
C VAL A 9 17.52 -3.09 -11.03
N LYS A 10 18.67 -2.54 -11.44
CA LYS A 10 19.74 -3.35 -12.06
C LYS A 10 20.30 -4.31 -11.02
N LEU A 11 20.26 -5.61 -11.32
CA LEU A 11 20.81 -6.66 -10.48
C LEU A 11 22.30 -6.38 -10.22
N GLY A 12 22.70 -6.26 -8.95
CA GLY A 12 24.10 -6.00 -8.55
C GLY A 12 24.49 -4.53 -8.33
N LYS A 13 23.56 -3.56 -8.44
CA LYS A 13 23.83 -2.18 -8.01
C LYS A 13 23.81 -2.08 -6.48
N THR A 14 24.94 -1.71 -5.89
CA THR A 14 24.98 -1.14 -4.53
C THR A 14 24.16 0.14 -4.53
N PHE A 15 23.15 0.24 -3.65
CA PHE A 15 22.41 1.49 -3.45
C PHE A 15 23.44 2.57 -3.07
N LYS A 16 23.52 3.63 -3.87
CA LYS A 16 24.42 4.75 -3.54
C LYS A 16 23.86 5.48 -2.33
N GLU A 17 24.73 5.87 -1.41
CA GLU A 17 24.36 6.85 -0.38
C GLU A 17 24.16 8.20 -1.07
N THR A 18 23.09 8.87 -0.66
CA THR A 18 22.50 10.10 -1.21
C THR A 18 23.53 11.08 -1.79
N GLY A 19 23.40 11.36 -3.10
CA GLY A 19 24.10 12.45 -3.78
C GLY A 19 23.12 13.34 -4.57
N GLU A 20 23.51 14.58 -4.86
CA GLU A 20 22.69 15.52 -5.63
C GLU A 20 22.25 14.89 -6.97
N GLY A 21 20.94 14.89 -7.22
CA GLY A 21 20.34 14.30 -8.43
C GLY A 21 19.88 12.84 -8.31
N MET A 22 19.99 12.18 -7.15
CA MET A 22 19.37 10.87 -6.93
C MET A 22 17.85 10.96 -6.78
N THR A 23 17.14 10.11 -7.51
CA THR A 23 15.70 9.90 -7.29
C THR A 23 15.48 8.80 -6.24
N VAL A 24 14.29 8.74 -5.63
CA VAL A 24 13.92 7.64 -4.71
C VAL A 24 14.09 6.27 -5.36
N GLY A 25 13.94 6.19 -6.69
CA GLY A 25 14.16 4.96 -7.46
C GLY A 25 15.60 4.46 -7.49
N ASP A 26 16.59 5.29 -7.18
CA ASP A 26 18.00 4.89 -7.12
C ASP A 26 18.44 4.45 -5.72
N THR A 27 17.56 4.59 -4.73
CA THR A 27 17.82 4.28 -3.32
C THR A 27 17.19 2.95 -2.90
N ALA A 28 17.47 2.51 -1.67
CA ALA A 28 16.85 1.33 -1.07
C ALA A 28 15.31 1.42 -1.00
N TRP A 29 14.75 2.63 -1.10
CA TRP A 29 13.31 2.91 -1.11
C TRP A 29 12.64 2.72 -2.48
N ASN A 30 13.35 2.22 -3.49
CA ASN A 30 12.71 1.82 -4.73
C ASN A 30 11.67 0.72 -4.44
N MET A 31 10.39 1.01 -4.70
CA MET A 31 9.29 0.09 -4.38
C MET A 31 9.40 -1.27 -5.08
N ARG A 32 10.11 -1.37 -6.22
CA ARG A 32 10.42 -2.66 -6.88
C ARG A 32 11.47 -3.48 -6.11
N GLY A 33 12.38 -2.80 -5.41
CA GLY A 33 13.46 -3.42 -4.65
C GLY A 33 13.10 -3.68 -3.18
N VAL A 34 12.23 -2.86 -2.61
CA VAL A 34 11.86 -2.91 -1.17
C VAL A 34 11.28 -4.27 -0.78
N ALA A 35 10.42 -4.85 -1.63
CA ALA A 35 9.81 -6.15 -1.38
C ALA A 35 10.85 -7.29 -1.26
N ARG A 36 12.02 -7.13 -1.88
CA ARG A 36 13.12 -8.12 -1.86
C ARG A 36 14.31 -7.69 -1.01
N SER A 37 14.16 -6.63 -0.23
CA SER A 37 15.22 -6.09 0.64
C SER A 37 15.64 -7.11 1.72
N LYS A 38 16.86 -6.93 2.25
CA LYS A 38 17.40 -7.77 3.34
C LYS A 38 16.61 -7.48 4.62
N GLY A 39 15.60 -8.29 4.91
CA GLY A 39 14.67 -8.12 6.04
C GLY A 39 13.21 -8.38 5.67
N SER A 40 12.87 -8.34 4.37
CA SER A 40 11.52 -8.66 3.90
C SER A 40 11.31 -10.17 3.78
N LEU A 41 10.20 -10.69 4.34
CA LEU A 41 9.77 -12.08 4.18
C LEU A 41 9.40 -12.40 2.72
N LEU A 42 8.98 -11.40 1.95
CA LEU A 42 8.59 -11.55 0.54
C LEU A 42 9.78 -11.91 -0.37
N ARG A 43 11.03 -11.80 0.12
CA ARG A 43 12.23 -12.22 -0.63
C ARG A 43 12.24 -13.72 -0.94
N PHE A 44 11.61 -14.54 -0.10
CA PHE A 44 11.57 -15.99 -0.29
C PHE A 44 10.47 -16.43 -1.26
N MET A 45 9.54 -15.53 -1.59
CA MET A 45 8.50 -15.77 -2.57
C MET A 45 9.08 -15.62 -3.97
N LYS A 46 9.17 -16.74 -4.70
CA LYS A 46 9.75 -16.78 -6.05
C LYS A 46 8.80 -16.22 -7.11
N GLU A 47 7.51 -16.26 -6.83
CA GLU A 47 6.47 -15.80 -7.75
C GLU A 47 6.23 -14.29 -7.59
N GLU A 48 6.09 -13.61 -8.74
CA GLU A 48 5.72 -12.19 -8.75
C GLU A 48 4.21 -12.05 -8.67
N ILE A 49 3.70 -11.77 -7.47
CA ILE A 49 2.31 -11.42 -7.24
C ILE A 49 2.13 -9.91 -7.52
N PRO A 50 1.30 -9.51 -8.50
CA PRO A 50 0.98 -8.11 -8.77
C PRO A 50 0.36 -7.44 -7.53
N GLY A 51 0.76 -6.21 -7.22
CA GLY A 51 0.29 -5.47 -6.04
C GLY A 51 1.11 -5.74 -4.78
N VAL A 52 1.59 -6.98 -4.58
CA VAL A 52 2.36 -7.37 -3.37
C VAL A 52 3.86 -7.29 -3.60
N THR A 53 4.36 -7.93 -4.67
CA THR A 53 5.81 -7.95 -4.98
C THR A 53 6.18 -7.05 -6.15
N SER A 54 5.20 -6.73 -6.99
CA SER A 54 5.33 -5.78 -8.09
C SER A 54 4.43 -4.58 -7.80
N PRO A 55 4.99 -3.35 -7.71
CA PRO A 55 4.24 -2.19 -7.27
C PRO A 55 3.17 -1.76 -8.28
N MET A 56 2.00 -1.40 -7.78
CA MET A 56 0.88 -0.86 -8.56
C MET A 56 0.99 0.67 -8.70
N VAL A 57 0.46 1.22 -9.79
CA VAL A 57 0.39 2.67 -10.02
C VAL A 57 -1.06 3.12 -9.91
N TYR A 58 -1.30 4.14 -9.09
CA TYR A 58 -2.61 4.77 -8.95
C TYR A 58 -2.59 6.14 -9.62
N ILE A 59 -3.50 6.36 -10.58
CA ILE A 59 -3.74 7.64 -11.22
C ILE A 59 -5.12 8.11 -10.78
N ALA A 60 -5.22 9.37 -10.36
CA ALA A 60 -6.44 9.89 -9.77
C ALA A 60 -6.62 11.38 -10.08
N MET A 61 -7.85 11.86 -9.86
CA MET A 61 -8.27 13.26 -10.04
C MET A 61 -8.89 13.80 -8.74
N LEU A 62 -9.20 15.11 -8.72
CA LEU A 62 -9.89 15.76 -7.61
C LEU A 62 -11.13 14.95 -7.19
N PHE A 63 -11.30 14.76 -5.87
CA PHE A 63 -12.37 13.95 -5.24
C PHE A 63 -12.34 12.44 -5.52
N SER A 64 -11.30 11.92 -6.16
CA SER A 64 -11.10 10.47 -6.16
C SER A 64 -10.83 9.98 -4.74
N TRP A 65 -11.40 8.85 -4.36
CA TRP A 65 -11.23 8.28 -3.03
C TRP A 65 -11.12 6.76 -3.06
N PHE A 66 -10.47 6.19 -2.05
CA PHE A 66 -10.39 4.76 -1.82
C PHE A 66 -11.23 4.39 -0.60
N ALA A 67 -12.10 3.40 -0.72
CA ALA A 67 -12.86 2.90 0.42
C ALA A 67 -11.94 2.32 1.50
N TRP A 68 -12.46 2.22 2.73
CA TRP A 68 -11.77 1.53 3.81
C TRP A 68 -11.43 0.11 3.39
N HIS A 69 -10.14 -0.20 3.40
CA HIS A 69 -9.62 -1.52 3.10
C HIS A 69 -8.37 -1.79 3.95
N VAL A 70 -7.88 -3.02 3.85
CA VAL A 70 -6.57 -3.43 4.36
C VAL A 70 -5.87 -4.27 3.32
N GLU A 71 -4.56 -4.32 3.48
CA GLU A 71 -3.70 -5.15 2.65
C GLU A 71 -3.94 -6.63 2.93
N ASP A 72 -3.85 -7.43 1.87
CA ASP A 72 -3.92 -8.88 2.00
C ASP A 72 -2.86 -9.38 3.00
N HIS A 73 -3.27 -10.26 3.90
CA HIS A 73 -2.42 -10.86 4.93
C HIS A 73 -1.77 -9.89 5.94
N ASP A 74 -2.38 -8.73 6.21
CA ASP A 74 -1.84 -7.70 7.12
C ASP A 74 -0.44 -7.22 6.71
N LEU A 75 -0.16 -7.27 5.41
CA LEU A 75 1.11 -6.78 4.91
C LEU A 75 1.20 -5.26 5.08
N HIS A 76 2.44 -4.77 5.17
CA HIS A 76 2.66 -3.34 5.25
C HIS A 76 2.45 -2.71 3.87
N SER A 77 1.57 -1.73 3.78
CA SER A 77 1.41 -0.90 2.58
C SER A 77 2.51 0.16 2.52
N LEU A 78 3.06 0.38 1.33
CA LEU A 78 3.98 1.47 1.07
C LEU A 78 3.45 2.26 -0.13
N ASN A 79 3.25 3.56 0.03
CA ASN A 79 2.78 4.44 -1.02
C ASN A 79 3.79 5.57 -1.27
N TYR A 80 4.14 5.78 -2.54
CA TYR A 80 4.96 6.91 -2.94
C TYR A 80 4.21 7.78 -3.93
N MET A 81 4.05 9.05 -3.59
CA MET A 81 3.49 10.05 -4.48
C MET A 81 4.58 10.55 -5.43
N HIS A 82 4.50 10.16 -6.69
CA HIS A 82 5.47 10.58 -7.69
C HIS A 82 5.37 12.08 -8.00
N MET A 83 4.16 12.55 -8.33
CA MET A 83 3.86 13.92 -8.72
C MET A 83 2.36 14.19 -8.52
N GLY A 84 1.95 15.46 -8.48
CA GLY A 84 0.55 15.88 -8.41
C GLY A 84 0.19 16.64 -7.13
N ALA A 85 -1.12 16.78 -6.88
CA ALA A 85 -1.66 17.40 -5.68
C ALA A 85 -1.55 16.46 -4.46
N SER A 86 -1.64 17.01 -3.25
CA SER A 86 -1.55 16.22 -2.02
C SER A 86 -2.67 15.18 -1.91
N LYS A 87 -2.32 14.02 -1.36
CA LYS A 87 -3.25 12.94 -1.02
C LYS A 87 -3.44 12.93 0.49
N THR A 88 -4.69 13.03 0.92
CA THR A 88 -5.08 12.95 2.34
C THR A 88 -5.21 11.49 2.72
N TRP A 89 -4.76 11.12 3.92
CA TRP A 89 -4.87 9.76 4.45
C TRP A 89 -5.57 9.77 5.81
N TYR A 90 -6.44 8.80 6.04
CA TYR A 90 -7.01 8.53 7.35
C TYR A 90 -6.65 7.11 7.75
N GLY A 91 -6.06 6.96 8.93
CA GLY A 91 -5.58 5.69 9.47
C GLY A 91 -6.24 5.38 10.81
N VAL A 92 -6.55 4.11 11.06
CA VAL A 92 -6.97 3.63 12.40
C VAL A 92 -5.94 2.61 12.88
N PRO A 93 -5.48 2.70 14.14
CA PRO A 93 -4.52 1.74 14.69
C PRO A 93 -5.14 0.35 14.87
N LYS A 94 -4.30 -0.70 14.82
CA LYS A 94 -4.73 -2.10 14.93
C LYS A 94 -5.50 -2.38 16.23
N ASP A 95 -5.12 -1.76 17.34
CA ASP A 95 -5.78 -1.93 18.63
C ASP A 95 -7.23 -1.42 18.65
N ALA A 96 -7.53 -0.40 17.82
CA ALA A 96 -8.88 0.15 17.67
C ALA A 96 -9.66 -0.51 16.53
N ALA A 97 -9.09 -1.51 15.86
CA ALA A 97 -9.69 -2.07 14.65
C ALA A 97 -11.05 -2.73 14.93
N PHE A 98 -11.14 -3.49 16.01
CA PHE A 98 -12.37 -4.16 16.42
C PHE A 98 -13.49 -3.16 16.76
N ALA A 99 -13.15 -2.11 17.50
CA ALA A 99 -14.10 -1.05 17.84
C ALA A 99 -14.63 -0.34 16.58
N PHE A 100 -13.77 -0.07 15.60
CA PHE A 100 -14.19 0.52 14.33
C PHE A 100 -15.12 -0.40 13.54
N GLN A 101 -14.79 -1.70 13.45
CA GLN A 101 -15.65 -2.68 12.74
C GLN A 101 -17.04 -2.75 13.36
N GLU A 102 -17.14 -2.75 14.69
CA GLU A 102 -18.43 -2.75 15.39
C GLU A 102 -19.24 -1.48 15.10
N VAL A 103 -18.59 -0.31 15.04
CA VAL A 103 -19.25 0.95 14.64
C VAL A 103 -19.74 0.89 13.20
N VAL A 104 -18.93 0.38 12.27
CA VAL A 104 -19.34 0.22 10.86
C VAL A 104 -20.47 -0.79 10.72
N ARG A 105 -20.45 -1.86 11.49
CA ARG A 105 -21.52 -2.86 11.52
C ARG A 105 -22.83 -2.26 12.05
N ALA A 106 -22.77 -1.55 13.16
CA ALA A 106 -23.94 -0.97 13.82
C ALA A 106 -24.55 0.21 13.05
N HIS A 107 -23.71 1.07 12.46
CA HIS A 107 -24.14 2.34 11.88
C HIS A 107 -23.98 2.43 10.35
N GLY A 108 -23.09 1.64 9.76
CA GLY A 108 -22.78 1.70 8.32
C GLY A 108 -23.69 0.83 7.45
N TYR A 109 -24.05 -0.37 7.93
CA TYR A 109 -24.82 -1.35 7.14
C TYR A 109 -26.23 -1.63 7.68
N GLY A 110 -26.72 -0.84 8.64
CA GLY A 110 -28.11 -0.90 9.10
C GLY A 110 -28.55 -2.24 9.73
N GLY A 111 -27.61 -3.09 10.16
CA GLY A 111 -27.90 -4.38 10.80
C GLY A 111 -27.99 -5.58 9.85
N ASP A 112 -27.93 -5.40 8.53
CA ASP A 112 -27.96 -6.50 7.56
C ASP A 112 -26.54 -7.06 7.34
N PHE A 113 -26.12 -7.99 8.20
CA PHE A 113 -24.84 -8.69 8.06
C PHE A 113 -25.03 -10.11 7.54
N ASN A 114 -24.39 -10.43 6.40
CA ASN A 114 -24.28 -11.81 5.93
C ASN A 114 -23.11 -12.50 6.67
N PRO A 115 -23.35 -13.54 7.49
CA PRO A 115 -22.32 -14.16 8.35
C PRO A 115 -21.19 -14.86 7.60
N LEU A 116 -21.24 -14.93 6.26
CA LEU A 116 -20.18 -15.49 5.41
C LEU A 116 -19.18 -14.43 4.91
N GLY A 117 -19.46 -13.14 5.12
CA GLY A 117 -18.50 -12.08 4.86
C GLY A 117 -17.63 -11.88 6.08
N GLU A 118 -16.68 -12.77 6.35
CA GLU A 118 -15.58 -12.48 7.28
C GLU A 118 -14.95 -11.15 6.86
N LEU A 119 -15.31 -10.06 7.55
CA LEU A 119 -14.53 -8.84 7.54
C LEU A 119 -13.20 -9.22 8.15
N CYS A 120 -12.24 -9.55 7.29
CA CYS A 120 -10.88 -9.88 7.66
C CYS A 120 -10.40 -8.82 8.69
N PRO A 121 -9.75 -9.21 9.81
CA PRO A 121 -9.71 -8.44 11.07
C PRO A 121 -8.96 -7.11 11.05
N CYS A 122 -8.60 -6.64 9.88
CA CYS A 122 -7.66 -5.58 9.69
C CYS A 122 -8.28 -4.67 8.64
N CYS A 123 -8.37 -3.38 8.94
CA CYS A 123 -8.53 -2.22 8.04
C CYS A 123 -7.70 -1.12 8.73
N PHE A 124 -7.26 -0.01 8.14
CA PHE A 124 -8.12 1.13 7.88
C PHE A 124 -7.29 2.21 7.18
N GLN A 125 -7.28 2.26 5.86
CA GLN A 125 -6.82 3.43 5.12
C GLN A 125 -7.89 3.88 4.13
N ILE A 126 -8.29 5.15 4.22
CA ILE A 126 -8.95 5.87 3.12
C ILE A 126 -7.99 6.96 2.67
N SER A 127 -7.84 7.09 1.35
CA SER A 127 -7.16 8.24 0.79
C SER A 127 -8.07 9.02 -0.14
N SER A 128 -8.01 10.34 -0.06
CA SER A 128 -8.74 11.26 -0.96
C SER A 128 -7.81 12.29 -1.56
N TRP A 129 -8.18 12.79 -2.74
CA TRP A 129 -7.45 13.86 -3.43
C TRP A 129 -8.22 15.17 -3.27
N GLY A 130 -7.55 16.16 -2.69
CA GLY A 130 -8.07 17.51 -2.44
C GLY A 130 -7.76 18.50 -3.54
#